data_AF-A0A937ZY16-F1
#
_entry.id   AF-A0A937ZY16-F1
#
_cell.length_a   1.000
_cell.length_b   1.000
_cell.length_c   1.000
_cell.angle_alpha   90.00
_cell.angle_beta   90.00
_cell.angle_gamma   90.00
#
_symmetry.space_group_name_H-M   'P 1'
#
loop_
_entity.id
_entity.type
_entity.pdbx_description
1 polymer ?
#
loop_
_entity_poly.entity_id
_entity_poly.type
_entity_poly.pdbx_seq_one_letter_code
_entity_poly.pdbx_strand_id
1 'polypeptide(L)' 'ADDHQAREKAAQLARAVVARPLEWEGKQIAIEVAYGVYNFKAGENATEALAAADREMYAHKKALKNGAG' A
#
# COMPACT_ATOMS: atom_id res chain seq x y z
N ALA A 1 17.84 0.12 6.84
CA ALA A 1 16.84 -0.52 5.96
C ALA A 1 16.72 0.33 4.72
N ASP A 2 16.77 -0.26 3.53
CA ASP A 2 16.77 0.48 2.28
C ASP A 2 15.33 0.82 1.86
N ASP A 3 14.96 2.10 1.90
CA ASP A 3 13.63 2.60 1.48
C ASP A 3 13.22 2.10 0.10
N HIS A 4 14.19 1.96 -0.81
CA HIS A 4 13.98 1.39 -2.14
C HIS A 4 13.43 -0.04 -2.07
N GLN A 5 14.13 -0.93 -1.35
CA GLN A 5 13.72 -2.33 -1.23
C GLN A 5 12.36 -2.47 -0.55
N ALA A 6 12.08 -1.63 0.44
CA ALA A 6 10.79 -1.64 1.13
C ALA A 6 9.64 -1.23 0.18
N ARG A 7 9.84 -0.18 -0.63
CA ARG A 7 8.87 0.23 -1.66
C ARG A 7 8.69 -0.81 -2.76
N GLU A 8 9.77 -1.44 -3.22
CA GLU A 8 9.68 -2.49 -4.23
C GLU A 8 8.87 -3.68 -3.73
N LYS A 9 9.10 -4.12 -2.49
CA LYS A 9 8.32 -5.20 -1.87
C LYS A 9 6.85 -4.83 -1.70
N ALA A 10 6.55 -3.62 -1.25
CA ALA A 10 5.17 -3.14 -1.15
C ALA A 10 4.47 -3.12 -2.51
N ALA A 11 5.16 -2.64 -3.55
CA ALA A 11 4.65 -2.66 -4.93
C ALA A 11 4.44 -4.09 -5.47
N GLN A 12 5.34 -5.03 -5.15
CA GLN A 12 5.19 -6.44 -5.52
C GLN A 12 3.93 -7.05 -4.88
N LEU A 13 3.68 -6.78 -3.60
CA LEU A 13 2.47 -7.24 -2.92
C LEU A 13 1.21 -6.63 -3.53
N ALA A 14 1.21 -5.33 -3.82
CA ALA A 14 0.08 -4.66 -4.46
C ALA A 14 -0.26 -5.30 -5.81
N ARG A 15 0.75 -5.57 -6.65
CA ARG A 15 0.56 -6.28 -7.93
C ARG A 15 0.01 -7.69 -7.74
N ALA A 16 0.47 -8.42 -6.73
CA ALA A 16 0.00 -9.77 -6.44
C ALA A 16 -1.48 -9.79 -6.02
N VAL A 17 -1.95 -8.76 -5.31
CA VAL A 17 -3.37 -8.60 -4.97
C VAL A 17 -4.19 -8.28 -6.21
N VAL A 18 -3.76 -7.31 -7.03
CA VAL A 18 -4.47 -6.92 -8.26
C VAL A 18 -4.57 -8.09 -9.26
N ALA A 19 -3.53 -8.94 -9.33
CA ALA A 19 -3.50 -10.11 -10.21
C ALA A 19 -4.50 -11.22 -9.82
N ARG A 20 -5.13 -11.12 -8.65
CA ARG A 20 -6.06 -12.12 -8.12
C ARG A 20 -7.40 -11.46 -7.75
N PRO A 21 -8.29 -11.28 -8.74
CA PRO A 21 -9.64 -10.76 -8.49
C PRO A 21 -10.36 -11.59 -7.41
N LEU A 22 -11.19 -10.92 -6.63
CA LEU A 22 -12.04 -11.59 -5.64
C LEU A 22 -13.19 -12.29 -6.36
N GLU A 23 -13.33 -13.60 -6.17
CA GLU A 23 -14.48 -14.35 -6.63
C GLU A 23 -15.58 -14.32 -5.58
N TRP A 24 -16.73 -13.72 -5.93
CA TRP A 24 -17.91 -13.64 -5.08
C TRP A 24 -19.17 -13.95 -5.90
N GLU A 25 -19.92 -14.99 -5.51
CA GLU A 25 -21.16 -15.41 -6.20
C GLU A 25 -20.98 -15.61 -7.73
N GLY A 26 -19.83 -16.15 -8.15
CA GLY A 26 -19.51 -16.36 -9.56
C GLY A 26 -19.12 -15.08 -10.32
N LYS A 27 -19.00 -13.94 -9.62
CA LYS A 27 -18.50 -12.67 -10.19
C LYS A 27 -17.05 -12.46 -9.79
N GLN A 28 -16.25 -11.96 -10.73
CA GLN A 28 -14.89 -11.47 -10.45
C GLN A 28 -14.92 -9.98 -10.15
N ILE A 29 -14.47 -9.61 -8.95
CA ILE A 29 -14.38 -8.24 -8.48
C ILE A 29 -12.91 -7.85 -8.50
N ALA A 30 -12.56 -6.89 -9.37
CA ALA A 30 -11.23 -6.31 -9.37
C ALA A 30 -10.97 -5.55 -8.05
N ILE A 31 -9.80 -5.78 -7.45
CA ILE A 31 -9.38 -5.12 -6.22
C ILE A 31 -8.10 -4.34 -6.48
N GLU A 32 -8.09 -3.09 -6.06
CA GLU A 32 -6.90 -2.25 -6.00
C GLU A 32 -6.53 -1.97 -4.55
N VAL A 33 -5.23 -1.85 -4.27
CA VAL A 33 -4.72 -1.58 -2.93
C VAL A 33 -3.77 -0.39 -2.92
N ALA A 34 -3.96 0.49 -1.96
CA ALA A 34 -3.03 1.55 -1.62
C ALA A 34 -2.16 1.10 -0.44
N TYR A 35 -0.91 1.56 -0.41
CA TYR A 35 0.07 1.23 0.62
C TYR A 35 0.99 2.42 0.89
N GLY A 36 1.60 2.43 2.08
CA GLY A 36 2.62 3.37 2.51
C GLY A 36 3.79 2.63 3.17
N VAL A 37 4.99 3.20 3.11
CA VAL A 37 6.24 2.55 3.51
C VAL A 37 7.04 3.49 4.39
N TYR A 38 7.14 3.15 5.67
CA TYR A 38 7.90 3.94 6.63
C TYR A 38 8.97 3.11 7.31
N ASN A 39 10.20 3.62 7.30
CA ASN A 39 11.33 3.05 8.02
C ASN A 39 11.34 3.53 9.47
N PHE A 40 11.32 2.59 10.41
CA PHE A 40 11.44 2.89 11.84
C PHE A 40 12.75 3.61 12.15
N LYS A 41 12.67 4.63 13.01
CA LYS A 41 13.84 5.35 13.52
C LYS A 41 14.14 4.95 14.97
N ALA A 42 15.41 5.03 15.35
CA ALA A 42 15.81 4.77 16.73
C ALA A 42 15.12 5.76 17.68
N GLY A 43 14.47 5.23 18.73
CA GLY A 43 13.73 6.03 19.72
C GLY A 43 12.29 6.38 19.34
N GLU A 44 11.81 5.94 18.18
CA GLU A 44 10.43 6.18 17.74
C GLU A 44 9.47 5.12 18.28
N ASN A 45 8.27 5.55 18.66
CA ASN A 45 7.19 4.68 19.09
C ASN A 45 6.46 4.07 17.87
N ALA A 46 6.05 2.81 17.97
CA ALA A 46 5.29 2.09 16.93
C ALA A 46 4.06 2.85 16.40
N THR A 47 3.33 3.57 17.25
CA THR A 47 2.19 4.41 16.88
C THR A 47 2.58 5.52 15.91
N GLU A 48 3.73 6.16 16.13
CA GLU A 48 4.23 7.24 15.27
C GLU A 48 4.65 6.71 13.90
N ALA A 49 5.32 5.55 13.90
CA ALA A 49 5.72 4.87 12.68
C ALA A 49 4.51 4.39 11.85
N LEU A 50 3.49 3.85 12.51
CA LEU A 50 2.23 3.46 11.85
C LEU A 50 1.50 4.67 11.28
N ALA A 51 1.43 5.78 12.04
CA ALA A 51 0.82 7.02 11.55
C ALA A 51 1.58 7.59 10.33
N ALA A 52 2.90 7.45 10.29
CA ALA A 52 3.69 7.86 9.13
C ALA A 52 3.41 7.00 7.89
N ALA A 53 3.33 5.66 8.05
CA ALA A 53 2.94 4.77 6.97
C ALA A 53 1.50 5.03 6.47
N ASP A 54 0.56 5.31 7.38
CA ASP A 54 -0.83 5.62 7.03
C ASP A 54 -0.95 6.90 6.20
N ARG A 55 -0.19 7.95 6.55
CA ARG A 55 -0.14 9.20 5.77
C ARG A 55 0.32 8.96 4.33
N GLU A 56 1.36 8.15 4.13
CA GLU A 56 1.85 7.81 2.79
C GLU A 56 0.84 6.96 2.01
N MET A 57 0.21 5.99 2.67
CA MET A 57 -0.86 5.18 2.07
C MET A 57 -2.03 6.06 1.62
N TYR A 58 -2.42 7.03 2.41
CA TYR A 58 -3.50 7.95 2.05
C TYR A 58 -3.14 8.84 0.86
N ALA A 59 -1.88 9.29 0.77
CA ALA A 59 -1.38 10.00 -0.40
C ALA A 59 -1.41 9.12 -1.66
N HIS A 60 -0.96 7.86 -1.55
CA HIS A 60 -1.02 6.90 -2.65
C HIS A 60 -2.48 6.61 -3.06
N LYS A 61 -3.40 6.42 -2.11
CA LYS A 61 -4.83 6.24 -2.36
C LYS A 61 -5.45 7.41 -3.14
N LYS A 62 -5.07 8.65 -2.79
CA LYS A 62 -5.50 9.84 -3.53
C LYS A 62 -4.96 9.86 -4.95
N ALA A 63 -3.69 9.50 -5.14
CA ALA A 63 -3.09 9.42 -6.48
C ALA A 63 -3.80 8.39 -7.36
N LEU A 64 -4.13 7.20 -6.82
CA LEU A 64 -4.89 6.17 -7.55
C LEU A 64 -6.27 6.68 -7.99
N LYS A 65 -7.02 7.32 -7.07
CA LYS A 65 -8.33 7.90 -7.41
C LYS A 65 -8.25 8.99 -8.48
N ASN A 66 -7.20 9.80 -8.46
CA ASN A 66 -7.02 10.90 -9.40
C ASN A 66 -6.48 10.45 -10.76
N GLY A 67 -5.78 9.31 -10.82
CA GLY A 67 -5.27 8.70 -12.06
C GLY A 67 -6.24 7.75 -12.74
N ALA A 68 -7.32 7.35 -12.07
CA ALA A 68 -8.40 6.53 -12.62
C ALA A 68 -9.53 7.35 -13.30
N GLY A 69 -9.22 8.59 -13.71
CA GLY A 69 -10.13 9.51 -14.42
C GLY A 69 -9.87 9.56 -15.91
#